data_AF-A0A261KLM8-F1
#
_entry.id   AF-A0A261KLM8-F1
#
_cell.length_a   1.000
_cell.length_b   1.000
_cell.length_c   1.000
_cell.angle_alpha   90.00
_cell.angle_beta   90.00
_cell.angle_gamma   90.00
#
_symmetry.space_group_name_H-M   'P 1'
#
loop_
_entity.id
_entity.type
_entity.pdbx_description
1 polymer ?
#
loop_
_entity_poly.entity_id
_entity_poly.type
_entity_poly.pdbx_seq_one_letter_code
_entity_poly.pdbx_strand_id
1 'polypeptide(L)'
;MEMFQKAVSILAFLSIGFSLTEAYLKSNQIWKRKHERLVVESISVTAQLVSLFPLSVFSLNYLFERQYVGLIDSTIFASLAVFNIIVGMSFWVPGERKKGFWTLIKETLNFERKEAGDLAKSFLKPSGAKKIINILSQIAMIDEVLDPREQEFIQSFTDHWDINFSWENLTTNKGADGAINMINLRQDVTDYLATSP
;
A
#
# COMPACT_ATOMS: atom_id res chain seq x y z
N MET A 1 -10.12 20.71 -40.15
CA MET A 1 -10.19 19.39 -39.49
C MET A 1 -9.13 18.41 -39.99
N GLU A 2 -8.96 18.24 -41.31
CA GLU A 2 -7.98 17.28 -41.86
C GLU A 2 -6.51 17.59 -41.50
N MET A 3 -6.07 18.85 -41.59
CA MET A 3 -4.71 19.25 -41.18
C MET A 3 -4.42 18.94 -39.71
N PHE A 4 -5.41 19.13 -38.84
CA PHE A 4 -5.29 18.83 -37.41
C PHE A 4 -5.18 17.33 -37.17
N GLN A 5 -6.03 16.52 -37.79
CA GLN A 5 -5.96 15.05 -37.70
C GLN A 5 -4.62 14.51 -38.21
N LYS A 6 -4.11 15.05 -39.32
CA LYS A 6 -2.81 14.67 -39.87
C LYS A 6 -1.65 15.03 -38.93
N ALA A 7 -1.68 16.22 -38.32
CA ALA A 7 -0.70 16.63 -37.33
C ALA A 7 -0.72 15.70 -36.10
N VAL A 8 -1.91 15.41 -35.57
CA VAL A 8 -2.08 14.49 -34.44
C VAL A 8 -1.59 13.08 -34.79
N SER A 9 -1.86 12.58 -35.99
CA SER A 9 -1.40 11.27 -36.44
C SER A 9 0.13 11.18 -36.51
N ILE A 10 0.81 12.22 -37.00
CA ILE A 10 2.27 12.29 -37.02
C ILE A 10 2.83 12.30 -35.60
N LEU A 11 2.24 13.10 -34.71
CA LEU A 11 2.65 13.16 -33.30
C LEU A 11 2.46 11.81 -32.59
N ALA A 12 1.34 11.14 -32.84
CA ALA A 12 1.08 9.80 -32.31
C ALA A 12 2.07 8.76 -32.85
N PHE A 13 2.49 8.86 -34.11
CA PHE A 13 3.54 7.99 -34.63
C PHE A 13 4.90 8.29 -33.95
N LEU A 14 5.25 9.56 -33.78
CA LEU A 14 6.49 9.96 -33.10
C LEU A 14 6.51 9.56 -31.63
N SER A 15 5.35 9.50 -30.96
CA SER A 15 5.28 9.11 -29.55
C SER A 15 5.81 7.69 -29.31
N ILE A 16 5.69 6.78 -30.29
CA ILE A 16 6.27 5.43 -30.20
C ILE A 16 7.79 5.49 -29.96
N GLY A 17 8.49 6.41 -30.64
CA GLY A 17 9.93 6.59 -30.44
C GLY A 17 10.28 7.05 -29.02
N PHE A 18 9.44 7.92 -28.44
CA PHE A 18 9.57 8.32 -27.05
C PHE A 18 9.29 7.17 -26.09
N SER A 19 8.24 6.39 -26.32
CA SER A 19 7.91 5.21 -25.50
C SER A 19 9.01 4.14 -25.52
N LEU A 20 9.59 3.87 -26.70
CA LEU A 20 10.74 2.98 -26.83
C LEU A 20 11.95 3.50 -26.04
N THR A 21 12.23 4.80 -26.15
CA THR A 21 13.33 5.44 -25.41
C THR A 21 13.10 5.36 -23.91
N GLU A 22 11.88 5.64 -23.45
CA GLU A 22 11.50 5.53 -22.04
C GLU A 22 11.66 4.11 -21.52
N ALA A 23 11.12 3.12 -22.24
CA ALA A 23 11.24 1.72 -21.87
C ALA A 23 12.70 1.26 -21.81
N TYR A 24 13.52 1.69 -22.77
CA TYR A 24 14.96 1.42 -22.77
C TYR A 24 15.66 2.03 -21.55
N LEU A 25 15.42 3.32 -21.26
CA LEU A 25 16.07 4.01 -20.15
C LEU A 25 15.71 3.37 -18.80
N LYS A 26 14.41 3.11 -18.58
CA LYS A 26 13.92 2.43 -17.37
C LYS A 26 14.55 1.03 -17.23
N SER A 27 14.53 0.24 -18.30
CA SER A 27 15.08 -1.11 -18.29
C SER A 27 16.59 -1.11 -18.05
N ASN A 28 17.33 -0.24 -18.73
CA ASN A 28 18.79 -0.14 -18.65
C ASN A 28 19.26 0.26 -17.24
N GLN A 29 18.55 1.20 -16.60
CA GLN A 29 18.89 1.65 -15.25
C GLN A 29 18.75 0.52 -14.21
N ILE A 30 17.73 -0.31 -14.37
CA ILE A 30 17.48 -1.48 -13.52
C ILE A 30 18.45 -2.62 -13.87
N TRP A 31 18.63 -2.91 -15.17
CA TRP A 31 19.43 -4.04 -15.65
C TRP A 31 20.89 -4.02 -15.17
N LYS A 32 21.49 -2.83 -15.14
CA LYS A 32 22.85 -2.63 -14.64
C LYS A 32 23.00 -3.00 -13.16
N ARG A 33 21.93 -2.85 -12.38
CA ARG A 33 21.91 -2.99 -10.91
C ARG A 33 21.00 -4.13 -10.42
N LYS A 34 20.54 -5.02 -11.31
CA LYS A 34 19.65 -6.15 -10.99
C LYS A 34 20.20 -7.16 -9.97
N HIS A 35 21.48 -7.04 -9.62
CA HIS A 35 22.14 -7.87 -8.61
C HIS A 35 22.07 -7.25 -7.20
N GLU A 36 21.73 -5.95 -7.11
CA GLU A 36 21.58 -5.23 -5.86
C GLU A 36 20.19 -5.47 -5.29
N ARG A 37 20.14 -6.03 -4.08
CA ARG A 37 18.89 -6.42 -3.42
C ARG A 37 17.93 -5.22 -3.25
N LEU A 38 18.45 -4.07 -2.82
CA LEU A 38 17.67 -2.84 -2.65
C LEU A 38 16.99 -2.37 -3.94
N VAL A 39 17.65 -2.52 -5.09
CA VAL A 39 17.06 -2.13 -6.38
C VAL A 39 15.91 -3.06 -6.74
N VAL A 40 16.10 -4.35 -6.53
CA VAL A 40 15.10 -5.35 -6.87
C VAL A 40 13.87 -5.26 -5.95
N GLU A 41 14.09 -5.15 -4.64
CA GLU A 41 13.01 -5.03 -3.65
C GLU A 41 12.22 -3.71 -3.79
N SER A 42 12.80 -2.68 -4.42
CA SER A 42 12.07 -1.44 -4.73
C SER A 42 11.02 -1.58 -5.85
N ILE A 43 11.06 -2.67 -6.62
CA ILE A 43 10.12 -2.93 -7.72
C ILE A 43 8.92 -3.68 -7.16
N SER A 44 7.74 -3.04 -7.13
CA SER A 44 6.51 -3.76 -6.79
C SER A 44 6.07 -4.70 -7.92
N VAL A 45 6.37 -5.99 -7.76
CA VAL A 45 5.91 -7.08 -8.63
C VAL A 45 4.39 -7.15 -8.66
N THR A 46 3.71 -6.90 -7.53
CA THR A 46 2.25 -6.87 -7.47
C THR A 46 1.68 -5.77 -8.37
N ALA A 47 2.24 -4.56 -8.32
CA ALA A 47 1.80 -3.46 -9.17
C ALA A 47 2.02 -3.76 -10.65
N GLN A 48 3.15 -4.40 -11.01
CA GLN A 48 3.39 -4.81 -12.40
C GLN A 48 2.44 -5.92 -12.86
N LEU A 49 2.08 -6.88 -12.01
CA LEU A 49 1.08 -7.89 -12.37
C LEU A 49 -0.30 -7.28 -12.57
N VAL A 50 -0.70 -6.36 -11.70
CA VAL A 50 -1.98 -5.63 -11.84
C VAL A 50 -1.99 -4.78 -13.11
N SER A 51 -0.88 -4.17 -13.49
CA SER A 51 -0.80 -3.32 -14.70
C SER A 51 -0.94 -4.13 -16.01
N LEU A 52 -0.58 -5.42 -16.01
CA LEU A 52 -0.74 -6.27 -17.18
C LEU A 52 -2.22 -6.46 -17.60
N PHE A 53 -3.16 -6.42 -16.66
CA PHE A 53 -4.59 -6.58 -16.98
C PHE A 53 -5.13 -5.46 -17.89
N PRO A 54 -5.09 -4.17 -17.50
CA PRO A 54 -5.55 -3.09 -18.36
C PRO A 54 -4.72 -3.01 -19.65
N LEU A 55 -3.40 -3.23 -19.59
CA LEU A 55 -2.56 -3.27 -20.80
C LEU A 55 -3.04 -4.33 -21.80
N SER A 56 -3.41 -5.53 -21.32
CA SER A 56 -3.92 -6.60 -22.17
C SER A 56 -5.28 -6.24 -22.77
N VAL A 57 -6.19 -5.69 -21.96
CA VAL A 57 -7.53 -5.24 -22.42
C VAL A 57 -7.40 -4.15 -23.48
N PHE A 58 -6.56 -3.13 -23.25
CA PHE A 58 -6.33 -2.07 -24.22
C PHE A 58 -5.64 -2.58 -25.49
N SER A 59 -4.65 -3.46 -25.36
CA SER A 59 -3.99 -4.07 -26.52
C SER A 59 -5.00 -4.80 -27.42
N LEU A 60 -5.91 -5.58 -26.84
CA LEU A 60 -6.97 -6.25 -27.59
C LEU A 60 -7.92 -5.25 -28.25
N ASN A 61 -8.32 -4.20 -27.53
CA ASN A 61 -9.15 -3.14 -28.09
C ASN A 61 -8.47 -2.46 -29.29
N TYR A 62 -7.20 -2.06 -29.14
CA TYR A 62 -6.43 -1.46 -30.22
C TYR A 62 -6.25 -2.38 -31.42
N LEU A 63 -6.12 -3.69 -31.20
CA LEU A 63 -6.06 -4.68 -32.27
C LEU A 63 -7.38 -4.72 -33.06
N PHE A 64 -8.53 -4.76 -32.37
CA PHE A 64 -9.84 -4.80 -33.01
C PHE A 64 -10.19 -3.50 -33.73
N GLU A 65 -9.85 -2.35 -33.15
CA GLU A 65 -10.05 -1.02 -33.73
C GLU A 65 -8.98 -0.64 -34.78
N ARG A 66 -8.03 -1.54 -35.06
CA ARG A 66 -6.89 -1.32 -35.99
C ARG A 66 -6.06 -0.08 -35.65
N GLN A 67 -5.97 0.26 -34.36
CA GLN A 67 -5.18 1.36 -33.84
C GLN A 67 -3.74 0.90 -33.58
N TYR A 68 -2.96 0.74 -34.64
CA TYR A 68 -1.61 0.17 -34.56
C TYR A 68 -0.65 0.94 -33.65
N VAL A 69 -0.78 2.27 -33.57
CA VAL A 69 0.06 3.08 -32.66
C VAL A 69 -0.17 2.68 -31.21
N GLY A 70 -1.43 2.63 -30.77
CA GLY A 70 -1.79 2.22 -29.41
C GLY A 70 -1.42 0.76 -29.13
N LEU A 71 -1.58 -0.12 -30.12
CA LEU A 71 -1.18 -1.52 -30.01
C LEU A 71 0.35 -1.68 -29.79
N ILE A 72 1.16 -0.96 -30.56
CA ILE A 72 2.63 -0.98 -30.41
C ILE A 72 3.02 -0.42 -29.04
N ASP A 73 2.45 0.72 -28.65
CA ASP A 73 2.73 1.38 -27.38
C ASP A 73 2.40 0.50 -26.17
N SER A 74 1.19 -0.06 -26.14
CA SER A 74 0.76 -1.00 -25.09
C SER A 74 1.62 -2.26 -25.04
N THR A 75 2.09 -2.77 -26.18
CA THR A 75 3.02 -3.91 -26.24
C THR A 75 4.39 -3.57 -25.64
N ILE A 76 4.90 -2.35 -25.88
CA ILE A 76 6.16 -1.88 -25.28
C ILE A 76 6.03 -1.86 -23.75
N PHE A 77 4.95 -1.27 -23.22
CA PHE A 77 4.74 -1.19 -21.77
C PHE A 77 4.43 -2.55 -21.13
N ALA A 78 3.73 -3.45 -21.82
CA ALA A 78 3.55 -4.83 -21.36
C ALA A 78 4.89 -5.57 -21.26
N SER A 79 5.76 -5.41 -22.27
CA SER A 79 7.10 -6.00 -22.27
C SER A 79 7.96 -5.43 -21.12
N LEU A 80 7.86 -4.13 -20.85
CA LEU A 80 8.53 -3.48 -19.72
C LEU A 80 8.01 -4.00 -18.37
N ALA A 81 6.71 -4.19 -18.22
CA ALA A 81 6.11 -4.75 -17.01
C ALA A 81 6.60 -6.19 -16.76
N VAL A 82 6.62 -7.03 -17.80
CA VAL A 82 7.18 -8.39 -17.72
C VAL A 82 8.66 -8.36 -17.34
N PHE A 83 9.45 -7.48 -17.95
CA PHE A 83 10.85 -7.28 -17.58
C PHE A 83 11.01 -6.92 -16.09
N ASN A 84 10.20 -5.98 -15.59
CA ASN A 84 10.25 -5.54 -14.20
C ASN A 84 9.82 -6.65 -13.23
N ILE A 85 8.82 -7.46 -13.57
CA ILE A 85 8.42 -8.65 -12.78
C ILE A 85 9.62 -9.60 -12.68
N ILE A 86 10.22 -9.89 -13.83
CA ILE A 86 11.38 -10.78 -13.93
C ILE A 86 12.51 -10.32 -13.02
N VAL A 87 12.88 -9.04 -13.08
CA VAL A 87 13.93 -8.49 -12.20
C VAL A 87 13.48 -8.46 -10.74
N GLY A 88 12.25 -8.00 -10.46
CA GLY A 88 11.63 -7.84 -9.13
C GLY A 88 11.59 -9.12 -8.29
N MET A 89 11.56 -10.28 -8.94
CA MET A 89 11.62 -11.59 -8.29
C MET A 89 12.98 -11.96 -7.68
N SER A 90 13.98 -11.07 -7.69
CA SER A 90 15.32 -11.32 -7.12
C SER A 90 16.09 -12.47 -7.76
N PHE A 91 15.70 -12.89 -8.96
CA PHE A 91 16.33 -14.01 -9.67
C PHE A 91 17.85 -13.83 -9.88
N TRP A 92 18.32 -12.59 -10.06
CA TRP A 92 19.73 -12.28 -10.28
C TRP A 92 20.54 -11.97 -9.02
N VAL A 93 19.88 -11.85 -7.86
CA VAL A 93 20.51 -11.49 -6.58
C VAL A 93 21.38 -12.65 -6.08
N PRO A 94 22.62 -12.39 -5.61
CA PRO A 94 23.47 -13.42 -5.02
C PRO A 94 22.77 -14.12 -3.83
N GLY A 95 22.82 -15.45 -3.77
CA GLY A 95 22.16 -16.25 -2.73
C GLY A 95 20.77 -16.76 -3.11
N GLU A 96 20.04 -16.02 -3.95
CA GLU A 96 18.68 -16.37 -4.40
C GLU A 96 18.65 -17.27 -5.65
N ARG A 97 19.76 -17.32 -6.40
CA ARG A 97 19.90 -18.05 -7.69
C ARG A 97 19.62 -19.55 -7.64
N LYS A 98 19.64 -20.17 -6.45
CA LYS A 98 19.36 -21.60 -6.26
C LYS A 98 17.88 -21.90 -6.07
N LYS A 99 17.04 -20.89 -5.86
CA LYS A 99 15.60 -21.06 -5.68
C LYS A 99 14.91 -21.20 -7.04
N GLY A 100 13.82 -21.98 -7.06
CA GLY A 100 13.00 -22.14 -8.25
C GLY A 100 12.22 -20.86 -8.56
N PHE A 101 11.90 -20.66 -9.85
CA PHE A 101 11.15 -19.49 -10.35
C PHE A 101 9.85 -19.24 -9.57
N TRP A 102 9.04 -20.28 -9.37
CA TRP A 102 7.78 -20.19 -8.63
C TRP A 102 7.97 -19.90 -7.14
N THR A 103 9.07 -20.37 -6.55
CA THR A 103 9.42 -20.08 -5.16
C THR A 103 9.69 -18.59 -5.00
N LEU A 104 10.48 -18.01 -5.89
CA LEU A 104 10.80 -16.58 -5.89
C LEU A 104 9.55 -15.71 -6.07
N ILE A 105 8.66 -16.06 -7.01
CA ILE A 105 7.34 -15.38 -7.16
C ILE A 105 6.60 -15.37 -5.83
N LYS A 106 6.43 -16.54 -5.21
CA LYS A 106 5.62 -16.68 -4.00
C LYS A 106 6.23 -15.93 -2.82
N GLU A 107 7.55 -15.94 -2.70
CA GLU A 107 8.26 -15.19 -1.66
C GLU A 107 8.11 -13.68 -1.84
N THR A 108 8.35 -13.16 -3.04
CA THR A 108 8.20 -11.72 -3.35
C THR A 108 6.77 -11.24 -3.11
N LEU A 109 5.76 -11.98 -3.59
CA LEU A 109 4.35 -11.62 -3.38
C LEU A 109 3.94 -11.65 -1.90
N ASN A 110 4.44 -12.62 -1.12
CA ASN A 110 4.17 -12.68 0.32
C ASN A 110 4.86 -11.54 1.07
N PHE A 111 6.06 -11.14 0.64
CA PHE A 111 6.79 -10.03 1.22
C PHE A 111 6.06 -8.70 0.97
N GLU A 112 5.71 -8.41 -0.28
CA GLU A 112 4.95 -7.19 -0.63
C GLU A 112 3.58 -7.13 0.06
N ARG A 113 2.89 -8.29 0.21
CA ARG A 113 1.63 -8.33 0.95
C ARG A 113 1.80 -7.91 2.41
N LYS A 114 2.90 -8.29 3.06
CA LYS A 114 3.20 -7.89 4.43
C LYS A 114 3.48 -6.39 4.50
N GLU A 115 4.34 -5.87 3.63
CA GLU A 115 4.65 -4.44 3.59
C GLU A 115 3.42 -3.58 3.31
N ALA A 116 2.57 -3.98 2.36
CA ALA A 116 1.32 -3.29 2.07
C ALA A 116 0.35 -3.34 3.25
N GLY A 117 0.28 -4.46 3.96
CA GLY A 117 -0.51 -4.61 5.18
C GLY A 117 0.00 -3.74 6.33
N ASP A 118 1.31 -3.67 6.52
CA ASP A 118 1.95 -2.85 7.56
C ASP A 118 1.79 -1.36 7.25
N LEU A 119 1.92 -0.97 5.98
CA LEU A 119 1.64 0.40 5.53
C LEU A 119 0.16 0.76 5.75
N ALA A 120 -0.78 -0.12 5.36
CA ALA A 120 -2.21 0.08 5.60
C ALA A 120 -2.51 0.24 7.10
N LYS A 121 -1.93 -0.60 7.96
CA LYS A 121 -2.04 -0.45 9.42
C LYS A 121 -1.49 0.88 9.92
N SER A 122 -0.36 1.36 9.38
CA SER A 122 0.20 2.66 9.78
C SER A 122 -0.66 3.86 9.34
N PHE A 123 -1.36 3.76 8.21
CA PHE A 123 -2.32 4.79 7.78
C PHE A 123 -3.63 4.74 8.58
N LEU A 124 -4.04 3.54 9.02
CA LEU A 124 -5.27 3.33 9.78
C LEU A 124 -5.09 3.52 11.29
N LYS A 125 -3.85 3.57 11.80
CA LYS A 125 -3.53 3.86 13.19
C LYS A 125 -3.33 5.38 13.36
N PRO A 126 -4.26 6.09 14.01
CA PRO A 126 -4.10 7.53 14.22
C PRO A 126 -2.90 7.82 15.13
N SER A 127 -2.25 8.97 14.93
CA SER A 127 -1.14 9.48 15.74
C SER A 127 -1.48 9.52 17.25
N GLY A 128 -2.76 9.73 17.58
CA GLY A 128 -3.32 9.69 18.94
C GLY A 128 -3.97 8.37 19.37
N ALA A 129 -3.75 7.23 18.69
CA ALA A 129 -4.50 5.98 18.94
C ALA A 129 -4.56 5.56 20.42
N LYS A 130 -3.46 5.69 21.17
CA LYS A 130 -3.43 5.39 22.60
C LYS A 130 -4.30 6.34 23.44
N LYS A 131 -4.36 7.63 23.08
CA LYS A 131 -5.23 8.63 23.71
C LYS A 131 -6.70 8.32 23.43
N ILE A 132 -7.03 7.94 22.19
CA ILE A 132 -8.39 7.54 21.81
C ILE A 132 -8.85 6.33 22.63
N ILE A 133 -8.03 5.27 22.72
CA ILE A 133 -8.34 4.10 23.55
C ILE A 133 -8.56 4.50 25.00
N ASN A 134 -7.71 5.35 25.57
CA ASN A 134 -7.86 5.83 26.95
C ASN A 134 -9.16 6.63 27.16
N ILE A 135 -9.55 7.48 26.21
CA ILE A 135 -10.80 8.25 26.26
C ILE A 135 -12.00 7.31 26.18
N LEU A 136 -12.03 6.39 25.21
CA LEU A 136 -13.12 5.42 25.05
C LEU A 136 -13.29 4.56 26.30
N SER A 137 -12.18 4.12 26.89
CA SER A 137 -12.18 3.31 28.11
C SER A 137 -12.65 4.08 29.34
N GLN A 138 -12.41 5.38 29.39
CA GLN A 138 -12.95 6.23 30.45
C GLN A 138 -14.44 6.51 30.26
N ILE A 139 -14.91 6.65 29.02
CA ILE A 139 -16.34 6.80 28.70
C ILE A 139 -17.12 5.56 29.11
N ALA A 140 -16.63 4.37 28.74
CA ALA A 140 -17.24 3.08 29.10
C ALA A 140 -17.27 2.81 30.62
N MET A 141 -16.51 3.60 31.41
CA MET A 141 -16.43 3.48 32.86
C MET A 141 -17.09 4.66 33.60
N ILE A 142 -17.79 5.57 32.90
CA ILE A 142 -18.46 6.73 33.54
C ILE A 142 -19.48 6.26 34.57
N ASP A 143 -20.20 5.19 34.26
CA ASP A 143 -21.30 4.67 35.06
C ASP A 143 -20.83 3.64 36.11
N GLU A 144 -19.50 3.50 36.28
CA GLU A 144 -18.83 2.51 37.14
C GLU A 144 -19.15 1.04 36.82
N VAL A 145 -19.84 0.79 35.70
CA VAL A 145 -20.19 -0.55 35.20
C VAL A 145 -19.68 -0.69 33.77
N LEU A 146 -18.79 -1.66 33.55
CA LEU A 146 -18.31 -2.00 32.21
C LEU A 146 -19.28 -2.97 31.53
N ASP A 147 -19.99 -2.53 30.47
CA ASP A 147 -20.83 -3.43 29.67
C ASP A 147 -19.94 -4.32 28.78
N PRO A 148 -20.20 -5.65 28.69
CA PRO A 148 -19.43 -6.55 27.83
C PRO A 148 -19.34 -6.11 26.36
N ARG A 149 -20.36 -5.43 25.82
CA ARG A 149 -20.36 -4.95 24.44
C ARG A 149 -19.44 -3.75 24.25
N GLU A 150 -19.31 -2.88 25.25
CA GLU A 150 -18.37 -1.75 25.23
C GLU A 150 -16.94 -2.27 25.33
N GLN A 151 -16.72 -3.28 26.17
CA GLN A 151 -15.44 -3.99 26.27
C GLN A 151 -15.06 -4.62 24.93
N GLU A 152 -15.96 -5.36 24.28
CA GLU A 152 -15.73 -5.94 22.95
C GLU A 152 -15.48 -4.86 21.89
N PHE A 153 -16.24 -3.77 21.92
CA PHE A 153 -16.07 -2.65 20.99
C PHE A 153 -14.69 -2.02 21.11
N ILE A 154 -14.24 -1.69 22.32
CA ILE A 154 -12.92 -1.08 22.56
C ILE A 154 -11.79 -2.07 22.28
N GLN A 155 -11.96 -3.34 22.65
CA GLN A 155 -10.99 -4.39 22.36
C GLN A 155 -10.75 -4.54 20.85
N SER A 156 -11.81 -4.37 20.04
CA SER A 156 -11.65 -4.38 18.59
C SER A 156 -10.66 -3.31 18.11
N PHE A 157 -10.68 -2.09 18.66
CA PHE A 157 -9.73 -1.06 18.28
C PHE A 157 -8.30 -1.33 18.80
N THR A 158 -8.16 -1.86 20.01
CA THR A 158 -6.83 -2.20 20.55
C THR A 158 -6.16 -3.30 19.75
N ASP A 159 -6.92 -4.30 19.31
CA ASP A 159 -6.44 -5.39 18.48
C ASP A 159 -6.07 -4.91 17.08
N HIS A 160 -6.90 -4.06 16.45
CA HIS A 160 -6.62 -3.52 15.12
C HIS A 160 -5.42 -2.55 15.10
N TRP A 161 -5.17 -1.82 16.19
CA TRP A 161 -4.05 -0.88 16.29
C TRP A 161 -2.81 -1.44 16.98
N ASP A 162 -2.83 -2.72 17.38
CA ASP A 162 -1.77 -3.41 18.12
C ASP A 162 -1.32 -2.60 19.34
N ILE A 163 -2.29 -2.22 20.18
CA ILE A 163 -2.06 -1.48 21.42
C ILE A 163 -2.18 -2.46 22.58
N ASN A 164 -1.08 -2.66 23.31
CA ASN A 164 -1.10 -3.42 24.54
C ASN A 164 -1.92 -2.67 25.61
N PHE A 165 -3.13 -3.17 25.85
CA PHE A 165 -4.13 -2.57 26.72
C PHE A 165 -4.65 -3.64 27.68
N SER A 166 -4.64 -3.34 28.98
CA SER A 166 -5.13 -4.24 30.03
C SER A 166 -6.30 -3.60 30.76
N TRP A 167 -7.43 -4.29 30.73
CA TRP A 167 -8.65 -3.91 31.45
C TRP A 167 -8.47 -3.92 32.98
N GLU A 168 -7.59 -4.78 33.49
CA GLU A 168 -7.33 -4.92 34.93
C GLU A 168 -6.74 -3.64 35.55
N ASN A 169 -5.94 -2.89 34.78
CA ASN A 169 -5.34 -1.63 35.24
C ASN A 169 -6.34 -0.48 35.33
N LEU A 170 -7.50 -0.58 34.66
CA LEU A 170 -8.54 0.46 34.68
C LEU A 170 -9.52 0.24 35.82
N THR A 171 -9.86 -1.01 36.13
CA THR A 171 -10.79 -1.36 37.21
C THR A 171 -10.16 -1.25 38.60
N THR A 172 -8.83 -1.36 38.72
CA THR A 172 -8.12 -1.30 40.01
C THR A 172 -7.74 0.12 40.48
N ASN A 173 -7.65 1.11 39.58
CA ASN A 173 -7.14 2.45 39.90
C ASN A 173 -8.20 3.54 40.11
N LYS A 174 -9.49 3.22 40.07
CA LYS A 174 -10.56 4.23 40.19
C LYS A 174 -11.62 3.85 41.23
N GLY A 175 -11.21 3.88 42.50
CA GLY A 175 -12.12 4.08 43.64
C GLY A 175 -12.37 5.56 43.93
N ALA A 176 -12.32 6.42 42.91
CA ALA A 176 -12.42 7.88 43.05
C ALA A 176 -13.72 8.39 42.42
N ASP A 177 -14.46 9.14 43.24
CA ASP A 177 -15.68 9.90 42.98
C ASP A 177 -15.91 10.26 41.49
N GLY A 178 -17.09 9.94 40.93
CA GLY A 178 -17.41 10.09 39.51
C GLY A 178 -17.17 11.50 38.94
N ALA A 179 -17.20 12.52 39.80
CA ALA A 179 -16.84 13.90 39.47
C ALA A 179 -15.36 14.06 39.05
N ILE A 180 -14.43 13.35 39.71
CA ILE A 180 -12.99 13.38 39.39
C ILE A 180 -12.73 12.68 38.05
N ASN A 181 -13.48 11.61 37.75
CA ASN A 181 -13.38 10.89 36.48
C ASN A 181 -13.81 11.74 35.29
N MET A 182 -14.86 12.54 35.44
CA MET A 182 -15.34 13.44 34.38
C MET A 182 -14.35 14.59 34.09
N ILE A 183 -13.68 15.11 35.13
CA ILE A 183 -12.64 16.15 34.98
C ILE A 183 -11.44 15.60 34.21
N ASN A 184 -11.00 14.38 34.53
CA ASN A 184 -9.89 13.71 33.85
C ASN A 184 -10.23 13.40 32.38
N LEU A 185 -11.44 12.89 32.12
CA LEU A 185 -11.91 12.63 30.76
C LEU A 185 -11.89 13.90 29.89
N ARG A 186 -12.37 15.03 30.42
CA ARG A 186 -12.34 16.32 29.70
C ARG A 186 -10.91 16.75 29.37
N GLN A 187 -9.98 16.57 30.31
CA GLN A 187 -8.58 16.88 30.08
C GLN A 187 -7.99 16.00 28.98
N ASP A 188 -8.23 14.69 29.02
CA ASP A 188 -7.73 13.75 28.02
C ASP A 188 -8.30 14.02 26.62
N VAL A 189 -9.57 14.42 26.52
CA VAL A 189 -10.18 14.88 25.26
C VAL A 189 -9.50 16.16 24.76
N THR A 190 -9.24 17.13 25.65
CA THR A 190 -8.55 18.38 25.30
C THR A 190 -7.13 18.10 24.80
N ASP A 191 -6.42 17.22 25.49
CA ASP A 191 -5.05 16.80 25.15
C ASP A 191 -4.98 15.94 23.89
N TYR A 192 -6.09 15.30 23.50
CA TYR A 192 -6.23 14.63 22.20
C TYR A 192 -6.52 15.61 21.07
N LEU A 193 -7.38 16.60 21.30
CA LEU A 193 -7.66 17.65 20.30
C LEU A 193 -6.45 18.54 20.02
N ALA A 194 -5.52 18.64 20.97
CA ALA A 194 -4.25 19.32 20.81
C ALA A 194 -3.20 18.50 20.02
N THR A 195 -3.42 17.21 19.79
CA THR A 195 -2.56 16.39 18.92
C THR A 195 -2.86 16.71 17.45
N SER A 196 -1.86 17.20 16.71
CA SER A 196 -1.94 17.38 15.26
C SER A 196 -2.17 16.04 14.54
N PRO A 197 -2.89 15.99 13.40
CA PRO A 197 -3.10 14.77 12.61
C PRO A 197 -1.81 14.01 12.33
#